data_AF-A0A537JIP9-F1
#
_entry.id   AF-A0A537JIP9-F1
#
_cell.length_a   1.000
_cell.length_b   1.000
_cell.length_c   1.000
_cell.angle_alpha   90.00
_cell.angle_beta   90.00
_cell.angle_gamma   90.00
#
_symmetry.space_group_name_H-M   'P 1'
#
loop_
_entity.id
_entity.type
_entity.pdbx_description
1 polymer ?
#
loop_
_entity_poly.entity_id
_entity_poly.type
_entity_poly.pdbx_seq_one_letter_code
_entity_poly.pdbx_strand_id
1 'polypeptide(L)'
;MTLLIVGIVGATSLTSYVVGSRSLGLPTTDLSAALKKMLDCIGTILIFTVLNLAIGAAAILGARFLIGRFVSLYFLNDETWVVLSALQGLTWALWRQAGRSRPSISRRT
;
A
#
# COMPACT_ATOMS: atom_id res chain seq x y z
N MET A 1 20.88 14.77 8.35
CA MET A 1 19.89 14.30 7.35
C MET A 1 18.66 13.70 8.01
N THR A 2 18.80 12.70 8.89
CA THR A 2 17.68 12.07 9.62
C THR A 2 16.83 13.04 10.44
N LEU A 3 17.44 13.97 11.18
CA LEU A 3 16.70 14.98 11.96
C LEU A 3 15.85 15.92 11.09
N LEU A 4 16.35 16.27 9.91
CA LEU A 4 15.65 17.13 8.96
C LEU A 4 14.44 16.37 8.36
N ILE A 5 14.61 15.10 8.02
CA ILE A 5 13.52 14.22 7.56
C ILE A 5 12.44 14.09 8.64
N VAL A 6 12.83 13.78 9.88
CA VAL A 6 11.88 13.66 11.00
C VAL A 6 11.16 14.97 11.25
N GLY A 7 11.87 16.10 11.18
CA GLY A 7 11.27 17.44 11.31
C GLY A 7 10.24 17.73 10.23
N ILE A 8 10.56 17.44 8.95
CA ILE A 8 9.63 17.64 7.82
C ILE A 8 8.41 16.74 7.93
N VAL A 9 8.60 15.44 8.24
CA VAL A 9 7.51 14.47 8.39
C VAL A 9 6.62 14.88 9.56
N GLY A 10 7.21 15.24 10.70
CA GLY A 10 6.47 15.73 11.86
C GLY A 10 5.66 16.98 11.53
N ALA A 11 6.27 17.95 10.83
CA ALA A 11 5.59 19.17 10.42
C ALA A 11 4.43 18.89 9.45
N THR A 12 4.63 18.07 8.42
CA THR A 12 3.55 17.73 7.47
C THR A 12 2.44 16.90 8.11
N SER A 13 2.77 15.95 9.00
CA SER A 13 1.77 15.23 9.81
C SER A 13 0.98 16.16 10.71
N LEU A 14 1.64 17.13 11.36
CA LEU A 14 0.96 18.10 12.22
C LEU A 14 0.06 19.03 11.40
N THR A 15 0.54 19.54 10.26
CA THR A 15 -0.26 20.38 9.36
C THR A 15 -1.49 19.63 8.86
N SER A 16 -1.33 18.38 8.42
CA SER A 16 -2.45 17.56 7.94
C SER A 16 -3.45 17.23 9.06
N TYR A 17 -2.99 16.98 10.29
CA TYR A 17 -3.86 16.81 11.45
C TYR A 17 -4.65 18.09 11.81
N VAL A 18 -3.99 19.24 11.83
CA VAL A 18 -4.62 20.53 12.15
C VAL A 18 -5.62 20.93 11.07
N VAL A 19 -5.27 20.76 9.79
CA VAL A 19 -6.18 21.03 8.67
C VAL A 19 -7.36 20.06 8.67
N GLY A 20 -7.13 18.76 8.91
CA GLY A 20 -8.19 17.75 9.00
C GLY A 20 -9.17 18.00 10.15
N SER A 21 -8.66 18.37 11.33
CA SER A 21 -9.50 18.63 12.50
C SER A 21 -10.23 19.97 12.42
N ARG A 22 -9.58 21.05 11.95
CA ARG A 22 -10.18 22.39 11.93
C ARG A 22 -10.97 22.70 10.67
N SER A 23 -10.57 22.20 9.51
CA SER A 23 -11.19 22.57 8.22
C SER A 23 -12.21 21.54 7.73
N LEU A 24 -12.09 20.27 8.12
CA LEU A 24 -12.97 19.18 7.66
C LEU A 24 -13.90 18.66 8.76
N GLY A 25 -13.77 19.14 10.00
CA GLY A 25 -14.64 18.74 11.12
C GLY A 25 -14.59 17.24 11.43
N LEU A 26 -13.49 16.57 11.09
CA LEU A 26 -13.34 15.12 11.26
C LEU A 26 -13.33 14.77 12.75
N PRO A 27 -14.25 13.93 13.24
CA PRO A 27 -14.29 13.53 14.64
C PRO A 27 -13.02 12.75 15.00
N THR A 28 -12.28 13.24 16.00
CA THR A 28 -11.04 12.64 16.49
C THR A 28 -11.24 11.25 17.10
N THR A 29 -12.49 10.88 17.42
CA THR A 29 -12.91 9.58 17.93
C THR A 29 -12.76 8.44 16.91
N ASP A 30 -12.64 8.75 15.61
CA ASP A 30 -12.47 7.75 14.54
C ASP A 30 -11.01 7.46 14.17
N LEU A 31 -10.05 8.02 14.91
CA LEU A 31 -8.62 7.86 14.60
C LEU A 31 -8.17 6.39 14.67
N SER A 32 -8.70 5.61 15.61
CA SER A 32 -8.39 4.17 15.74
C SER A 32 -8.94 3.36 14.57
N ALA A 33 -10.14 3.70 14.08
CA ALA A 33 -10.75 3.07 12.91
C ALA A 33 -9.98 3.41 11.62
N ALA A 34 -9.53 4.66 11.48
CA ALA A 34 -8.66 5.10 10.39
C ALA A 34 -7.31 4.37 10.43
N LEU A 35 -6.70 4.23 11.61
CA LEU A 35 -5.43 3.54 11.79
C LEU A 35 -5.55 2.05 11.43
N LYS A 36 -6.65 1.39 11.82
CA LYS A 36 -6.92 0.01 11.46
C LYS A 36 -7.07 -0.16 9.95
N LYS A 37 -7.79 0.74 9.28
CA LYS A 37 -7.89 0.75 7.80
C LYS A 37 -6.55 0.98 7.13
N MET A 38 -5.72 1.86 7.68
CA MET A 38 -4.37 2.09 7.17
C MET A 38 -3.52 0.82 7.30
N LEU A 39 -3.60 0.12 8.44
CA LEU A 39 -2.88 -1.12 8.66
C LEU A 39 -3.35 -2.24 7.73
N ASP A 40 -4.65 -2.36 7.48
CA ASP A 40 -5.21 -3.28 6.49
C ASP A 40 -4.67 -2.98 5.07
N CYS A 41 -4.54 -1.70 4.72
CA CYS A 41 -3.98 -1.26 3.44
C CYS A 41 -2.48 -1.59 3.35
N ILE A 42 -1.71 -1.31 4.40
CA ILE A 42 -0.29 -1.66 4.48
C ILE A 42 -0.09 -3.16 4.35
N GLY A 43 -0.92 -3.96 5.04
CA GLY A 43 -0.86 -5.42 4.93
C GLY A 43 -1.13 -5.91 3.50
N THR A 44 -2.07 -5.29 2.78
CA THR A 44 -2.32 -5.64 1.38
C THR A 44 -1.19 -5.22 0.45
N ILE A 45 -0.60 -4.04 0.65
CA ILE A 45 0.62 -3.61 -0.05
C ILE A 45 1.75 -4.62 0.18
N LEU A 46 1.99 -5.01 1.42
CA LEU A 46 3.04 -5.95 1.79
C LEU A 46 2.86 -7.32 1.11
N ILE A 47 1.62 -7.83 1.04
CA ILE A 47 1.32 -9.08 0.34
C ILE A 47 1.68 -8.97 -1.15
N PHE A 48 1.28 -7.88 -1.82
CA PHE A 48 1.66 -7.65 -3.22
C PHE A 48 3.17 -7.50 -3.39
N THR A 49 3.88 -6.83 -2.48
CA THR A 49 5.34 -6.74 -2.50
C THR A 49 5.99 -8.11 -2.43
N VAL A 50 5.57 -8.96 -1.48
CA VAL A 50 6.13 -10.30 -1.31
C VAL A 50 5.83 -11.17 -2.53
N LEU A 51 4.60 -11.15 -3.05
CA LEU A 51 4.22 -11.90 -4.24
C LEU A 51 5.02 -11.47 -5.47
N ASN A 52 5.12 -10.17 -5.70
CA ASN A 52 5.88 -9.61 -6.81
C ASN A 52 7.37 -9.99 -6.73
N LEU A 53 7.95 -9.90 -5.53
CA LEU A 53 9.35 -10.30 -5.31
C LEU A 53 9.55 -11.80 -5.56
N ALA A 54 8.64 -12.65 -5.06
CA ALA A 54 8.70 -14.09 -5.27
C ALA A 54 8.55 -14.47 -6.75
N ILE A 55 7.60 -13.87 -7.45
CA ILE A 55 7.40 -14.08 -8.89
C ILE A 55 8.61 -13.58 -9.69
N GLY A 56 9.12 -12.38 -9.38
CA GLY A 56 10.31 -11.82 -10.02
C GLY A 56 11.55 -12.71 -9.81
N ALA A 57 11.77 -13.20 -8.60
CA ALA A 57 12.85 -14.13 -8.29
C ALA A 57 12.68 -15.47 -9.05
N ALA A 58 11.47 -16.04 -9.05
CA ALA A 58 11.18 -17.26 -9.79
C ALA A 58 11.39 -17.10 -11.30
N ALA A 59 10.97 -15.96 -11.87
CA ALA A 59 11.17 -15.65 -13.28
C ALA A 59 12.67 -15.53 -13.63
N ILE A 60 13.47 -14.87 -12.79
CA ILE A 60 14.92 -14.75 -12.98
C ILE A 60 15.59 -16.13 -12.88
N LEU A 61 15.25 -16.95 -11.89
CA LEU A 61 15.78 -18.30 -11.75
C LEU A 61 15.39 -19.19 -12.93
N GLY A 62 14.13 -19.13 -13.37
CA GLY A 62 13.64 -19.85 -14.53
C GLY A 62 14.35 -19.43 -15.83
N ALA A 63 14.48 -18.12 -16.07
CA ALA A 63 15.21 -17.61 -17.22
C ALA A 63 16.69 -18.05 -17.20
N ARG A 64 17.31 -18.05 -16.02
CA ARG A 64 18.69 -18.51 -15.85
C ARG A 64 18.84 -20.00 -16.08
N PHE A 65 17.86 -20.81 -15.67
CA PHE A 65 17.82 -22.24 -15.92
C PHE A 65 17.62 -22.56 -17.41
N LEU A 66 16.71 -21.85 -18.09
CA LEU A 66 16.36 -22.12 -19.48
C LEU A 66 17.36 -21.56 -20.50
N ILE A 67 17.91 -20.37 -20.24
CA ILE A 67 18.70 -19.60 -21.22
C ILE A 67 20.21 -19.67 -20.89
N GLY A 68 20.59 -20.13 -19.69
CA GLY A 68 21.98 -20.16 -19.23
C GLY A 68 22.65 -18.78 -19.08
N ARG A 69 21.91 -17.69 -19.34
CA ARG A 69 22.38 -16.31 -19.20
C ARG A 69 22.10 -15.80 -17.79
N PHE A 70 23.08 -15.11 -17.20
CA PHE A 70 22.91 -14.35 -15.97
C PHE A 70 21.97 -13.16 -16.24
N VAL A 71 20.71 -13.28 -15.83
CA VAL A 71 19.83 -12.12 -15.68
C VAL A 71 20.22 -11.44 -14.37
N SER A 72 20.52 -10.14 -14.43
CA SER A 72 20.99 -9.39 -13.28
C SER A 72 19.87 -9.24 -12.24
N LEU A 73 20.18 -9.59 -10.98
CA LEU A 73 19.29 -9.40 -9.84
C LEU A 73 19.02 -7.91 -9.53
N TYR A 74 19.72 -6.98 -10.19
CA TYR A 74 19.50 -5.55 -10.04
C TYR A 74 18.07 -5.12 -10.34
N PHE A 75 17.38 -5.85 -11.22
CA PHE A 75 15.96 -5.61 -11.52
C PHE A 75 15.05 -5.81 -10.30
N LEU A 76 15.40 -6.67 -9.34
CA LEU A 76 14.62 -6.89 -8.11
C LEU A 76 14.85 -5.80 -7.05
N ASN A 77 15.94 -5.04 -7.17
CA ASN A 77 16.30 -3.99 -6.20
C ASN A 77 15.82 -2.59 -6.64
N ASP A 78 14.99 -2.53 -7.68
CA ASP A 78 14.45 -1.29 -8.20
C ASP A 78 13.26 -0.83 -7.34
N GLU A 79 13.30 0.43 -6.89
CA GLU A 79 12.24 1.08 -6.10
C GLU A 79 10.87 1.04 -6.79
N THR A 80 10.87 0.90 -8.13
CA THR A 80 9.66 0.72 -8.95
C THR A 80 8.80 -0.45 -8.48
N TRP A 81 9.39 -1.54 -7.98
CA TRP A 81 8.61 -2.66 -7.44
C TRP A 81 7.79 -2.27 -6.22
N VAL A 82 8.37 -1.47 -5.32
CA VAL A 82 7.69 -1.01 -4.12
C VAL A 82 6.54 -0.09 -4.50
N VAL A 83 6.76 0.83 -5.44
CA VAL A 83 5.72 1.74 -5.94
C VAL A 83 4.58 0.98 -6.60
N LEU A 84 4.87 0.02 -7.48
CA LEU A 84 3.86 -0.78 -8.16
C LEU A 84 3.07 -1.67 -7.17
N SER A 85 3.75 -2.31 -6.22
CA SER A 85 3.10 -3.09 -5.17
C SER A 85 2.23 -2.22 -4.26
N ALA A 86 2.65 -0.99 -3.98
CA ALA A 86 1.84 -0.01 -3.24
C ALA A 86 0.56 0.37 -4.00
N LEU A 87 0.67 0.66 -5.30
CA LEU A 87 -0.48 0.95 -6.16
C LEU A 87 -1.44 -0.25 -6.25
N GLN A 88 -0.91 -1.47 -6.39
CA GLN A 88 -1.71 -2.70 -6.43
C GLN A 88 -2.44 -2.94 -5.10
N GLY A 89 -1.73 -2.85 -3.98
CA GLY A 89 -2.31 -3.00 -2.65
C GLY A 89 -3.38 -1.96 -2.36
N LEU A 90 -3.14 -0.69 -2.71
CA LEU A 90 -4.11 0.39 -2.55
C LEU A 90 -5.35 0.17 -3.44
N THR A 91 -5.16 -0.15 -4.71
CA THR A 91 -6.26 -0.43 -5.64
C THR A 91 -7.14 -1.57 -5.14
N TRP A 92 -6.53 -2.65 -4.66
CA TRP A 92 -7.25 -3.78 -4.08
C TRP A 92 -8.00 -3.40 -2.79
N ALA A 93 -7.34 -2.66 -1.90
CA ALA A 93 -7.95 -2.20 -0.65
C ALA A 93 -9.16 -1.29 -0.89
N LEU A 94 -9.06 -0.38 -1.87
CA LEU A 94 -10.17 0.50 -2.29
C LEU A 94 -11.29 -0.30 -2.96
N TRP A 95 -10.97 -1.25 -3.84
CA TRP A 95 -11.96 -2.08 -4.50
C TRP A 95 -12.78 -2.94 -3.52
N ARG A 96 -12.13 -3.56 -2.53
CA ARG A 96 -12.82 -4.31 -1.46
C ARG A 96 -13.77 -3.42 -0.64
N GLN A 97 -13.40 -2.17 -0.40
CA GLN A 97 -14.26 -1.23 0.33
C GLN A 97 -15.47 -0.83 -0.51
N ALA A 98 -15.29 -0.54 -1.80
CA ALA A 98 -16.39 -0.23 -2.71
C ALA A 98 -17.41 -1.37 -2.83
N GLY A 99 -16.94 -2.63 -2.80
CA GLY A 99 -17.82 -3.81 -2.80
C GLY A 99 -18.66 -3.97 -1.53
N ARG A 100 -18.15 -3.59 -0.36
CA ARG A 100 -18.86 -3.68 0.94
C ARG A 100 -19.92 -2.59 1.12
N SER A 101 -19.77 -1.47 0.44
CA SER A 101 -20.72 -0.36 0.47
C SER A 101 -21.90 -0.54 -0.48
N ARG A 102 -21.92 -1.59 -1.32
CA ARG A 102 -23.11 -1.91 -2.13
C ARG A 102 -24.21 -2.43 -1.20
N PRO A 103 -25.39 -1.78 -1.15
CA PRO A 103 -26.50 -2.30 -0.37
C PRO A 103 -26.90 -3.67 -0.93
N SER A 104 -26.98 -4.68 -0.06
CA SER A 104 -27.64 -5.92 -0.40
C SER A 104 -29.09 -5.57 -0.73
N ILE A 105 -29.45 -5.66 -2.01
CA ILE A 105 -30.85 -5.60 -2.42
C ILE A 105 -31.51 -6.81 -1.77
N SER A 106 -32.12 -6.58 -0.62
CA SER A 106 -33.04 -7.48 0.05
C SER A 106 -34.16 -7.77 -0.96
N ARG A 107 -34.07 -8.92 -1.63
CA ARG A 107 -35.24 -9.56 -2.23
C ARG A 107 -36.15 -9.92 -1.06
N ARG A 108 -37.12 -9.05 -0.77
CA ARG A 108 -38.39 -9.47 -0.15
C ARG A 108 -39.29 -9.93 -1.28
N THR A 109 -39.53 -11.23 -1.31
CA THR A 109 -40.75 -11.83 -1.85
C THR A 109 -41.51 -12.38 -0.67
#